data_AF-A0A924XHP5-F1
#
_entry.id   AF-A0A924XHP5-F1
#
_cell.length_a   1.000
_cell.length_b   1.000
_cell.length_c   1.000
_cell.angle_alpha   90.00
_cell.angle_beta   90.00
_cell.angle_gamma   90.00
#
_symmetry.space_group_name_H-M   'P 1'
#
loop_
_entity.id
_entity.type
_entity.pdbx_description
1 polymer ?
#
loop_
_entity_poly.entity_id
_entity_poly.type
_entity_poly.pdbx_seq_one_letter_code
_entity_poly.pdbx_strand_id
1 'polypeptide(L)'
;MKTTLSIVISLVCLFAVNGQSQPTSAFAAESAARYWVQPDIVYGSANNTALKLDVWYQNDVKTPQPTLVYIHGGGWIFGNKET
;
A
#
# COMPACT_ATOMS: atom_id res chain seq x y z
N MET A 1 29.60 4.61 38.57
CA MET A 1 29.35 5.04 37.17
C MET A 1 28.83 3.91 36.29
N LYS A 2 29.52 2.76 36.18
CA LYS A 2 29.07 1.63 35.34
C LYS A 2 27.71 1.05 35.74
N THR A 3 27.48 0.87 37.05
CA THR A 3 26.22 0.35 37.61
C THR A 3 25.04 1.30 37.45
N THR A 4 25.27 2.61 37.65
CA THR A 4 24.25 3.65 37.44
C THR A 4 23.81 3.73 35.97
N LEU A 5 24.75 3.60 35.04
CA LEU A 5 24.47 3.62 33.60
C LEU A 5 23.64 2.39 33.16
N SER A 6 23.96 1.20 33.69
CA SER A 6 23.20 -0.02 33.42
C SER A 6 21.75 0.05 33.92
N ILE A 7 21.50 0.67 35.09
CA ILE A 7 20.15 0.83 35.65
C ILE A 7 19.32 1.79 34.78
N VAL A 8 19.91 2.91 34.35
CA VAL A 8 19.21 3.89 33.50
C VAL A 8 18.83 3.27 32.15
N ILE A 9 19.72 2.49 31.53
CA ILE A 9 19.43 1.79 30.26
C ILE A 9 18.30 0.78 30.44
N SER A 10 18.34 -0.02 31.51
CA SER A 10 17.30 -1.03 31.78
C SER A 10 15.93 -0.38 32.02
N LEU A 11 15.90 0.76 32.72
CA LEU A 11 14.69 1.52 32.99
C LEU A 11 14.10 2.12 31.70
N VAL A 12 14.94 2.66 30.80
CA VAL A 12 14.51 3.17 29.49
C VAL A 12 13.92 2.06 28.61
N CYS A 13 14.49 0.85 28.64
CA CYS A 13 13.96 -0.28 27.89
C CYS A 13 12.57 -0.73 28.38
N LEU A 14 12.29 -0.65 29.69
CA LEU A 14 10.98 -0.98 30.28
C LEU A 14 9.88 0.02 29.86
N PHE A 15 10.22 1.30 29.65
CA PHE A 15 9.25 2.30 29.16
C PHE A 15 9.00 2.22 27.65
N ALA A 16 9.97 1.72 26.87
CA ALA A 16 9.83 1.59 25.41
C ALA A 16 8.87 0.48 24.95
N VAL A 17 8.64 -0.56 25.78
CA VAL A 17 7.75 -1.69 25.44
C VAL A 17 6.29 -1.26 25.26
N ASN A 18 5.84 -0.20 25.94
CA ASN A 18 4.45 0.27 25.86
C ASN A 18 4.14 1.11 24.61
N GLY A 19 5.14 1.45 23.79
CA GLY A 19 4.98 2.32 22.62
C GLY A 19 4.71 1.60 21.29
N GLN A 20 4.67 0.26 21.25
CA GLN A 20 4.68 -0.50 19.99
C GLN A 20 3.29 -0.86 19.41
N SER A 21 2.19 -0.48 20.07
CA SER A 21 0.84 -0.71 19.56
C SER A 21 0.34 0.51 18.77
N GLN A 22 0.84 0.70 17.55
CA GLN A 22 0.12 1.56 16.60
C GLN A 22 -1.04 0.72 16.02
N PRO A 23 -2.30 1.19 16.08
CA PRO A 23 -3.39 0.51 15.41
C PRO A 23 -3.13 0.58 13.91
N THR A 24 -2.67 -0.51 13.32
CA THR A 24 -2.74 -0.68 11.87
C THR A 24 -4.21 -0.56 11.49
N SER A 25 -4.53 0.24 10.48
CA SER A 25 -5.91 0.28 9.99
C SER A 25 -6.28 -1.13 9.53
N ALA A 26 -7.49 -1.60 9.87
CA ALA A 26 -7.96 -2.92 9.42
C ALA A 26 -7.82 -3.06 7.89
N PHE A 27 -8.01 -1.96 7.15
CA PHE A 27 -7.76 -1.90 5.72
C PHE A 27 -6.30 -2.20 5.35
N ALA A 28 -5.31 -1.56 6.01
CA ALA A 28 -3.90 -1.84 5.73
C ALA A 28 -3.52 -3.29 6.08
N ALA A 29 -4.09 -3.85 7.15
CA ALA A 29 -3.87 -5.26 7.51
C ALA A 29 -4.44 -6.25 6.47
N GLU A 30 -5.61 -5.95 5.91
CA GLU A 30 -6.38 -6.93 5.12
C GLU A 30 -6.31 -6.69 3.61
N SER A 31 -5.91 -5.51 3.15
CA SER A 31 -5.96 -5.11 1.73
C SER A 31 -5.25 -6.10 0.81
N ALA A 32 -4.04 -6.52 1.18
CA ALA A 32 -3.25 -7.49 0.41
C ALA A 32 -3.89 -8.89 0.37
N ALA A 33 -4.62 -9.29 1.43
CA ALA A 33 -5.31 -10.56 1.47
C ALA A 33 -6.64 -10.55 0.71
N ARG A 34 -7.30 -9.38 0.65
CA ARG A 34 -8.65 -9.22 0.08
C ARG A 34 -8.65 -8.87 -1.40
N TYR A 35 -7.66 -8.11 -1.87
CA TYR A 35 -7.59 -7.64 -3.25
C TYR A 35 -6.46 -8.31 -4.02
N TRP A 36 -6.77 -8.77 -5.22
CA TRP A 36 -5.79 -9.19 -6.21
C TRP A 36 -5.64 -8.11 -7.28
N VAL A 37 -4.45 -8.11 -7.90
CA VAL A 37 -4.12 -7.22 -9.00
C VAL A 37 -3.90 -8.04 -10.27
N GLN A 38 -4.51 -7.63 -11.37
CA GLN A 38 -4.12 -8.04 -12.70
C GLN A 38 -3.36 -6.88 -13.35
N PRO A 39 -2.02 -6.97 -13.43
CA PRO A 39 -1.24 -5.88 -13.96
C PRO A 39 -1.20 -5.88 -15.50
N ASP A 40 -0.85 -4.73 -16.07
CA ASP A 40 -0.44 -4.54 -17.46
C ASP A 40 -1.46 -4.97 -18.52
N ILE A 41 -2.75 -4.82 -18.20
CA ILE A 41 -3.83 -5.05 -19.18
C ILE A 41 -3.74 -3.98 -20.26
N VAL A 42 -3.48 -4.40 -21.50
CA VAL A 42 -3.56 -3.52 -22.67
C VAL A 42 -5.01 -3.26 -23.00
N TYR A 43 -5.50 -2.04 -22.74
CA TYR A 43 -6.88 -1.65 -23.03
C TYR A 43 -7.03 -0.97 -24.41
N GLY A 44 -5.91 -0.60 -25.03
CA GLY A 44 -5.90 0.04 -26.32
C GLY A 44 -4.49 0.36 -26.81
N SER A 45 -4.43 1.01 -27.96
CA SER A 45 -3.17 1.48 -28.55
C SER A 45 -3.36 2.87 -29.16
N ALA A 46 -2.40 3.75 -28.97
CA ALA A 46 -2.35 5.06 -29.61
C ALA A 46 -0.91 5.39 -29.98
N ASN A 47 -0.66 5.93 -31.18
CA ASN A 47 0.68 6.29 -31.66
C ASN A 47 1.73 5.19 -31.44
N ASN A 48 1.39 3.94 -31.81
CA ASN A 48 2.23 2.75 -31.59
C ASN A 48 2.60 2.47 -30.12
N THR A 49 1.92 3.09 -29.17
CA THR A 49 2.08 2.88 -27.73
C THR A 49 0.93 2.04 -27.21
N ALA A 50 1.25 0.92 -26.55
CA ALA A 50 0.26 0.13 -25.83
C ALA A 50 -0.17 0.88 -24.57
N LEU A 51 -1.46 1.16 -24.45
CA LEU A 51 -2.03 1.80 -23.27
C LEU A 51 -2.41 0.72 -22.27
N LYS A 52 -1.80 0.79 -21.08
CA LYS A 52 -1.93 -0.23 -20.04
C LYS A 52 -2.62 0.32 -18.80
N LEU A 53 -3.33 -0.56 -18.10
CA LEU A 53 -3.87 -0.32 -16.76
C LEU A 53 -3.74 -1.57 -15.90
N ASP A 54 -3.90 -1.39 -14.60
CA ASP A 54 -4.00 -2.49 -13.64
C ASP A 54 -5.44 -2.56 -13.11
N VAL A 55 -5.96 -3.77 -12.94
CA VAL A 55 -7.28 -3.99 -12.34
C VAL A 55 -7.11 -4.59 -10.97
N TRP A 56 -7.58 -3.87 -9.97
CA TRP A 56 -7.66 -4.32 -8.58
C TRP A 56 -9.08 -4.81 -8.31
N TYR A 57 -9.22 -6.02 -7.78
CA TYR A 57 -10.53 -6.63 -7.55
C TYR A 57 -10.53 -7.52 -6.31
N GLN A 58 -11.69 -7.64 -5.66
CA GLN A 58 -11.86 -8.57 -4.53
C GLN A 58 -11.77 -10.01 -5.04
N ASN A 59 -10.98 -10.85 -4.38
CA ASN A 59 -10.70 -12.20 -4.87
C ASN A 59 -11.89 -13.18 -4.71
N ASP A 60 -12.82 -12.89 -3.81
CA ASP A 60 -13.96 -13.70 -3.43
C ASP A 60 -15.31 -13.25 -4.05
N VAL A 61 -15.36 -12.05 -4.64
CA VAL A 61 -16.58 -11.52 -5.27
C VAL A 61 -16.61 -11.80 -6.76
N LYS A 62 -17.73 -12.37 -7.27
CA LYS A 62 -17.93 -12.69 -8.69
C LYS A 62 -19.06 -11.92 -9.37
N THR A 63 -19.82 -11.13 -8.62
CA THR A 63 -20.86 -10.24 -9.15
C THR A 63 -20.27 -8.89 -9.54
N PRO A 64 -20.91 -8.12 -10.44
CA PRO A 64 -20.50 -6.74 -10.72
C PRO A 64 -20.39 -5.90 -9.44
N GLN A 65 -19.40 -5.01 -9.42
CA GLN A 65 -19.09 -4.11 -8.29
C GLN A 65 -19.05 -2.66 -8.80
N PRO A 66 -19.33 -1.66 -7.96
CA PRO A 66 -19.02 -0.28 -8.28
C PRO A 66 -17.54 -0.15 -8.69
N THR A 67 -17.28 0.51 -9.81
CA THR A 67 -15.93 0.65 -10.37
C THR A 67 -15.39 2.05 -10.10
N LEU A 68 -14.21 2.12 -9.46
CA LEU A 68 -13.42 3.33 -9.36
C LEU A 68 -12.37 3.32 -10.46
N VAL A 69 -12.27 4.41 -11.22
CA VAL A 69 -11.20 4.61 -12.19
C VAL A 69 -10.27 5.70 -11.67
N TYR A 70 -9.03 5.35 -11.39
CA TYR A 70 -7.99 6.28 -10.98
C TYR A 70 -7.09 6.63 -12.17
N ILE A 71 -6.91 7.92 -12.42
CA ILE A 71 -6.02 8.45 -13.46
C ILE A 71 -5.03 9.38 -12.76
N HIS A 72 -3.74 9.07 -12.89
CA HIS A 72 -2.69 9.84 -12.23
C HIS A 72 -2.59 11.27 -12.80
N GLY A 73 -1.97 12.15 -12.00
CA GLY A 73 -1.66 13.53 -12.40
C GLY A 73 -0.38 13.63 -13.23
N GLY A 74 0.45 14.64 -12.99
CA GLY A 74 1.74 14.82 -13.69
C GLY A 74 1.69 15.79 -14.88
N GLY A 75 0.64 16.63 -14.93
CA GLY A 75 0.55 17.76 -15.86
C GLY A 75 0.65 17.39 -17.34
N TRP A 76 0.30 16.15 -17.69
CA TRP A 76 0.42 15.58 -19.04
C TRP A 76 1.85 15.48 -19.58
N ILE A 77 2.86 15.64 -18.74
CA ILE A 77 4.28 15.66 -19.14
C ILE A 77 5.03 14.45 -18.55
N PHE A 78 4.62 13.96 -17.38
CA PHE A 78 5.29 12.86 -16.68
C PHE A 78 4.30 12.00 -15.90
N GLY A 79 4.78 10.83 -15.46
CA GLY A 79 4.01 9.83 -14.73
C GLY A 79 3.55 8.67 -15.60
N ASN A 80 3.16 7.58 -14.95
CA ASN A 80 2.53 6.41 -15.53
C ASN A 80 1.70 5.70 -14.44
N LYS A 81 1.08 4.55 -14.75
CA LYS A 81 0.30 3.77 -13.76
C LYS A 81 1.05 3.39 -12.47
N GLU A 82 2.38 3.46 -12.45
CA GLU A 82 3.25 3.08 -11.33
C GLU A 82 3.88 4.27 -10.59
N THR A 83 3.69 5.51 -11.05
CA THR A 83 4.45 6.70 -10.57
C THR A 83 3.62 7.95 -10.35
#